data_AF-J2VS39-F1
#
_entry.id   AF-J2VS39-F1
#
_cell.length_a   1.000
_cell.length_b   1.000
_cell.length_c   1.000
_cell.angle_alpha   90.00
_cell.angle_beta   90.00
_cell.angle_gamma   90.00
#
_symmetry.space_group_name_H-M   'P 1'
#
loop_
_entity.id
_entity.type
_entity.pdbx_description
1 polymer ?
#
loop_
_entity_poly.entity_id
_entity_poly.type
_entity_poly.pdbx_seq_one_letter_code
_entity_poly.pdbx_strand_id
1 'polypeptide(L)'
;MDELMQRLIDECRMQDAVAMATLDNGMHVFAYPLPDQRTLLALGVGPDAALTAVELLERRAADLRDAADWLPSMFNDGSLYLLRRLKAEEEEGGEALAMQLELAMELLN
;
A
#
# COMPACT_ATOMS: atom_id res chain seq x y z
N MET A 1 1.52 8.72 9.96
CA MET A 1 1.37 8.00 8.69
C MET A 1 0.48 8.80 7.75
N ASP A 2 -0.70 9.20 8.22
CA ASP A 2 -1.72 9.90 7.42
C ASP A 2 -1.19 11.13 6.68
N GLU A 3 -0.43 12.01 7.34
CA GLU A 3 0.16 13.20 6.69
C GLU A 3 1.14 12.85 5.57
N LEU A 4 1.95 11.80 5.77
CA LEU A 4 2.87 11.32 4.73
C LEU A 4 2.07 10.77 3.53
N MET A 5 1.03 9.99 3.79
CA MET A 5 0.21 9.39 2.76
C MET A 5 -0.54 10.44 1.95
N GLN A 6 -1.14 11.42 2.64
CA GLN A 6 -1.83 12.52 1.97
C GLN A 6 -0.85 13.29 1.08
N ARG A 7 0.34 13.60 1.59
CA ARG A 7 1.38 14.26 0.80
C ARG A 7 1.76 13.45 -0.43
N LEU A 8 1.95 12.14 -0.31
CA LEU A 8 2.30 11.27 -1.44
C LEU A 8 1.17 11.20 -2.48
N ILE A 9 -0.09 11.13 -2.05
CA ILE A 9 -1.26 11.14 -2.95
C ILE A 9 -1.35 12.48 -3.68
N ASP A 10 -1.17 13.59 -2.97
CA ASP A 10 -1.20 14.94 -3.55
C ASP A 10 -0.05 15.15 -4.54
N GLU A 11 1.18 14.77 -4.17
CA GLU A 11 2.35 14.83 -5.06
C GLU A 11 2.14 13.98 -6.32
N CYS A 12 1.63 12.75 -6.13
CA CYS A 12 1.36 11.82 -7.22
C CYS A 12 0.38 12.41 -8.24
N ARG A 13 -0.71 13.03 -7.76
CA ARG A 13 -1.71 13.70 -8.60
C ARG A 13 -1.20 14.95 -9.27
N MET A 14 -0.53 15.82 -8.51
CA MET A 14 -0.06 17.10 -9.02
C MET A 14 0.99 16.94 -10.12
N GLN A 15 1.82 15.90 -10.00
CA GLN A 15 2.92 15.64 -10.94
C GLN A 15 2.57 14.61 -12.01
N ASP A 16 1.41 13.95 -11.91
CA ASP A 16 1.04 12.78 -12.73
C ASP A 16 2.17 11.75 -12.80
N ALA A 17 2.77 11.48 -11.64
CA ALA A 17 3.97 10.67 -11.49
C ALA A 17 3.90 9.80 -10.23
N VAL A 18 4.73 8.76 -10.16
CA VAL A 18 4.82 7.92 -8.96
C VAL A 18 5.51 8.71 -7.85
N ALA A 19 4.83 8.87 -6.72
CA ALA A 19 5.43 9.39 -5.49
C ALA A 19 5.78 8.23 -4.56
N MET A 20 6.91 8.31 -3.85
CA MET A 20 7.37 7.22 -2.98
C MET A 20 8.05 7.71 -1.71
N ALA A 21 7.96 6.90 -0.66
CA ALA A 21 8.69 7.07 0.58
C ALA A 21 9.15 5.72 1.14
N THR A 22 10.23 5.75 1.89
CA THR A 22 10.65 4.63 2.75
C THR A 22 10.38 5.00 4.19
N LEU A 23 9.76 4.09 4.93
CA LEU A 23 9.42 4.25 6.33
C LEU A 23 10.59 3.81 7.22
N ASP A 24 10.60 4.25 8.48
CA ASP A 24 11.68 3.96 9.43
C ASP A 24 11.87 2.46 9.71
N ASN A 25 10.82 1.66 9.51
CA ASN A 25 10.84 0.20 9.64
C ASN A 25 11.32 -0.52 8.36
N GLY A 26 11.78 0.22 7.35
CA GLY A 26 12.27 -0.34 6.08
C GLY A 26 11.17 -0.67 5.07
N MET A 27 9.90 -0.43 5.39
CA MET A 27 8.81 -0.60 4.43
C MET A 27 8.82 0.51 3.38
N HIS A 28 8.33 0.19 2.19
CA HIS A 28 8.21 1.12 1.08
C HIS A 28 6.74 1.43 0.82
N VAL A 29 6.46 2.70 0.54
CA VAL A 29 5.14 3.20 0.15
C VAL A 29 5.26 3.86 -1.21
N PHE A 30 4.33 3.54 -2.10
CA PHE A 30 4.18 4.18 -3.40
C PHE A 30 2.74 4.66 -3.58
N ALA A 31 2.58 5.87 -4.13
CA ALA A 31 1.34 6.34 -4.72
C ALA A 31 1.55 6.40 -6.24
N TYR A 32 0.72 5.68 -6.98
CA TYR A 32 0.80 5.55 -8.43
C TYR A 32 -0.45 6.15 -9.08
N PRO A 33 -0.31 7.03 -10.08
CA PRO A 33 -1.44 7.68 -10.71
C PRO A 33 -2.14 6.70 -11.66
N LEU A 34 -3.45 6.61 -11.55
CA LEU A 34 -4.30 5.86 -12.48
C LEU A 34 -5.13 6.84 -13.34
N PRO A 35 -5.68 6.38 -14.47
CA PRO A 35 -6.68 7.15 -15.21
C PRO A 35 -7.84 7.62 -14.30
N ASP A 36 -8.51 8.69 -14.71
CA ASP A 36 -9.64 9.29 -13.99
C ASP A 36 -9.30 9.86 -12.59
N GLN A 37 -8.07 10.36 -12.41
CA GLN A 37 -7.56 10.96 -11.16
C GLN A 37 -7.58 10.03 -9.94
N ARG A 38 -7.59 8.72 -10.19
CA ARG A 38 -7.51 7.68 -9.17
C ARG A 38 -6.07 7.43 -8.78
N THR A 39 -5.89 6.92 -7.57
CA THR A 39 -4.57 6.53 -7.05
C THR A 39 -4.56 5.03 -6.73
N LEU A 40 -3.48 4.37 -7.12
CA LEU A 40 -3.12 3.05 -6.62
C LEU A 40 -2.05 3.24 -5.53
N LEU A 41 -2.34 2.77 -4.32
CA LEU A 41 -1.35 2.65 -3.27
C LEU A 41 -0.66 1.30 -3.33
N ALA A 42 0.65 1.29 -3.11
CA ALA A 42 1.42 0.10 -2.82
C ALA A 42 2.14 0.28 -1.48
N LEU A 43 2.01 -0.71 -0.60
CA LEU A 43 2.79 -0.83 0.63
C LEU A 43 3.55 -2.15 0.58
N GLY A 44 4.84 -2.16 0.88
CA GLY A 44 5.61 -3.39 0.78
C GLY A 44 6.92 -3.41 1.54
N VAL A 45 7.58 -4.55 1.43
CA VAL A 45 8.85 -4.86 2.08
C VAL A 45 9.87 -5.31 1.03
N GLY A 46 11.13 -4.98 1.27
CA GLY A 46 12.23 -5.36 0.38
C GLY A 46 12.46 -6.88 0.30
N PRO A 47 13.32 -7.34 -0.63
CA PRO A 47 13.55 -8.77 -0.87
C PRO A 47 14.27 -9.48 0.29
N ASP A 48 14.91 -8.73 1.18
CA ASP A 48 15.59 -9.27 2.37
C ASP A 48 14.63 -9.47 3.57
N ALA A 49 13.34 -9.18 3.40
CA ALA A 49 12.34 -9.41 4.44
C ALA A 49 12.16 -10.92 4.72
N ALA A 50 11.89 -11.26 5.98
CA ALA A 50 11.63 -12.64 6.38
C ALA A 50 10.28 -13.18 5.84
N LEU A 51 9.36 -12.28 5.49
CA LEU A 51 8.04 -12.61 4.99
C LEU A 51 8.10 -13.30 3.61
N THR A 52 7.50 -14.47 3.50
CA THR A 52 7.34 -15.16 2.22
C THR A 52 6.00 -14.84 1.54
N ALA A 53 5.93 -15.03 0.23
CA ALA A 53 4.69 -14.85 -0.53
C ALA A 53 3.56 -15.79 -0.04
N VAL A 54 3.89 -17.01 0.39
CA VAL A 54 2.92 -17.98 0.91
C VAL A 54 2.33 -17.47 2.24
N GLU A 55 3.19 -17.02 3.16
CA GLU A 55 2.73 -16.46 4.45
C GLU A 55 1.85 -15.22 4.25
N LEU A 56 2.22 -14.32 3.33
CA LEU A 56 1.39 -13.16 3.00
C LEU A 56 0.00 -13.57 2.49
N LEU A 57 -0.07 -14.57 1.61
CA LEU A 57 -1.34 -15.09 1.09
C LEU A 57 -2.17 -15.77 2.18
N GLU A 58 -1.55 -16.53 3.08
CA GLU A 58 -2.22 -17.19 4.20
C GLU A 58 -2.78 -16.17 5.20
N ARG A 59 -1.99 -15.16 5.56
CA ARG A 59 -2.42 -14.05 6.44
C ARG A 59 -3.61 -13.31 5.83
N ARG A 60 -3.55 -12.97 4.54
CA ARG A 60 -4.67 -12.34 3.83
C ARG A 60 -5.91 -13.24 3.78
N ALA A 61 -5.72 -14.54 3.59
CA ALA A 61 -6.84 -15.49 3.55
C ALA A 61 -7.53 -15.65 4.90
N ALA A 62 -6.80 -15.52 6.01
CA ALA A 62 -7.34 -15.59 7.37
C ALA A 62 -8.28 -14.42 7.68
N ASP A 63 -8.06 -13.25 7.08
CA ASP A 63 -8.90 -12.07 7.21
C ASP A 63 -9.36 -11.51 5.86
N LEU A 64 -9.93 -12.40 5.04
CA LEU A 64 -10.30 -12.02 3.68
C LEU A 64 -11.38 -10.94 3.62
N ARG A 65 -12.23 -10.82 4.66
CA ARG A 65 -13.30 -9.82 4.67
C ARG A 65 -12.74 -8.41 4.63
N ASP A 66 -11.74 -8.15 5.46
CA ASP A 66 -11.19 -6.81 5.63
C ASP A 66 -9.99 -6.59 4.68
N ALA A 67 -9.27 -7.66 4.33
CA ALA A 67 -8.11 -7.61 3.43
C ALA A 67 -8.44 -7.84 1.93
N ALA A 68 -9.70 -8.04 1.54
CA ALA A 68 -10.07 -8.38 0.15
C ALA A 68 -9.56 -7.38 -0.88
N ASP A 69 -9.67 -6.09 -0.56
CA ASP A 69 -9.32 -4.96 -1.43
C ASP A 69 -7.80 -4.71 -1.51
N TRP A 70 -7.00 -5.41 -0.71
CA TRP A 70 -5.55 -5.46 -0.81
C TRP A 70 -5.12 -6.64 -1.68
N LEU A 71 -4.43 -6.35 -2.78
CA LEU A 71 -3.96 -7.33 -3.76
C LEU A 71 -2.47 -7.60 -3.57
N PRO A 72 -2.07 -8.82 -3.19
CA PRO A 72 -0.67 -9.20 -3.10
C PRO A 72 0.00 -9.17 -4.47
N SER A 73 1.23 -8.66 -4.49
CA SER A 73 2.10 -8.61 -5.66
C SER A 73 3.54 -8.87 -5.25
N MET A 74 4.33 -9.42 -6.17
CA MET A 74 5.76 -9.61 -5.99
C MET A 74 6.47 -8.99 -7.19
N PHE A 75 7.46 -8.16 -6.95
CA PHE A 75 8.28 -7.59 -8.00
C PHE A 75 9.41 -8.55 -8.40
N ASN A 76 10.05 -8.28 -9.53
CA ASN A 76 11.09 -9.15 -10.09
C ASN A 76 12.35 -9.26 -9.20
N ASP A 77 12.55 -8.32 -8.28
CA ASP A 77 13.63 -8.34 -7.30
C ASP A 77 13.32 -9.20 -6.07
N GLY A 78 12.10 -9.73 -5.94
CA GLY A 78 11.65 -10.52 -4.80
C GLY A 78 10.96 -9.70 -3.70
N SER A 79 10.85 -8.38 -3.84
CA SER A 79 10.09 -7.56 -2.90
C SER A 79 8.60 -7.86 -2.98
N LEU A 80 7.92 -7.80 -1.82
CA LEU A 80 6.51 -8.11 -1.67
C LEU A 80 5.72 -6.85 -1.39
N TYR A 81 4.59 -6.71 -2.08
CA TYR A 81 3.70 -5.55 -1.98
C TYR A 81 2.25 -5.97 -1.79
N LEU A 82 1.50 -5.14 -1.07
CA LEU A 82 0.05 -5.08 -1.09
C LEU A 82 -0.37 -3.83 -1.88
N LEU A 83 -1.21 -4.05 -2.89
CA LEU A 83 -1.72 -3.00 -3.77
C LEU A 83 -3.19 -2.73 -3.46
N ARG A 84 -3.59 -1.46 -3.37
CA ARG A 84 -4.99 -1.06 -3.20
C ARG A 84 -5.32 0.11 -4.11
N ARG A 85 -6.40 0.01 -4.85
CA ARG A 85 -6.98 1.17 -5.54
C ARG A 85 -7.79 1.97 -4.52
N LEU A 86 -7.46 3.24 -4.36
CA LEU A 86 -8.19 4.11 -3.44
C LEU A 86 -9.62 4.38 -3.92
N LYS A 87 -10.56 4.27 -2.98
CA LYS A 87 -11.94 4.74 -3.13
C LYS A 87 -11.96 6.25 -2.99
N ALA A 88 -12.97 6.91 -3.56
CA ALA A 88 -13.03 8.38 -3.58
C ALA A 88 -12.98 8.99 -2.17
N GLU A 89 -13.53 8.29 -1.19
CA GLU A 89 -13.53 8.68 0.22
C GLU A 89 -12.15 8.55 0.88
N GLU A 90 -11.29 7.65 0.39
CA GLU A 90 -9.93 7.41 0.92
C GLU A 90 -8.89 8.35 0.28
N GLU A 91 -9.22 8.92 -0.87
CA GLU A 91 -8.36 9.81 -1.65
C GLU A 91 -8.15 11.19 -1.00
N GLU A 92 -9.00 11.54 -0.03
CA GLU A 92 -8.88 12.72 0.84
C GLU A 92 -8.23 12.37 2.19
N GLY A 93 -7.80 11.12 2.36
CA GLY A 93 -7.18 10.62 3.57
C GLY A 93 -8.18 10.32 4.69
N GLY A 94 -7.78 10.60 5.92
CA GLY A 94 -8.62 10.42 7.12
C GLY A 94 -8.63 8.99 7.68
N GLU A 95 -9.55 8.76 8.61
CA GLU A 95 -9.62 7.53 9.44
C GLU A 95 -9.82 6.26 8.60
N ALA A 96 -10.61 6.33 7.54
CA ALA A 96 -10.84 5.19 6.66
C ALA A 96 -9.54 4.72 5.97
N LEU A 97 -8.73 5.66 5.48
CA LEU A 97 -7.43 5.34 4.91
C LEU A 97 -6.45 4.84 5.98
N ALA A 98 -6.42 5.48 7.15
CA ALA A 98 -5.57 5.09 8.27
C ALA A 98 -5.79 3.62 8.69
N MET A 99 -7.05 3.22 8.89
CA MET A 99 -7.40 1.83 9.23
C MET A 99 -6.94 0.83 8.17
N GLN A 100 -7.05 1.18 6.88
CA GLN A 100 -6.61 0.30 5.79
C GLN A 100 -5.09 0.18 5.73
N LEU A 101 -4.36 1.24 6.05
CA LEU A 101 -2.90 1.22 6.11
C LEU A 101 -2.40 0.40 7.30
N GLU A 102 -3.06 0.51 8.45
CA GLU A 102 -2.77 -0.34 9.61
C GLU A 102 -2.94 -1.82 9.28
N LEU A 103 -4.07 -2.20 8.68
CA LEU A 103 -4.30 -3.57 8.21
C LEU A 103 -3.21 -4.05 7.24
N ALA A 104 -2.83 -3.22 6.27
CA ALA A 104 -1.79 -3.58 5.31
C ALA A 104 -0.41 -3.75 5.97
N MET A 105 -0.07 -2.91 6.96
CA MET A 105 1.16 -3.06 7.74
C MET A 105 1.16 -4.33 8.58
N GLU A 106 0.03 -4.70 9.19
CA GLU A 106 -0.10 -5.95 9.95
C GLU A 106 0.10 -7.19 9.07
N LEU A 107 -0.44 -7.17 7.85
CA LEU A 107 -0.24 -8.26 6.90
C LEU A 107 1.23 -8.44 6.48
N LEU A 108 2.01 -7.35 6.49
CA LEU A 108 3.40 -7.31 6.02
C LEU A 108 4.48 -7.49 7.12
N ASN A 109 4.11 -7.45 8.41
CA ASN A 109 4.99 -7.71 9.56
C ASN A 109 4.91 -9.17 10.00
#